data_AF-A0A9D4T516-F1
#
_entry.id   AF-A0A9D4T516-F1
#
_cell.length_a   1.000
_cell.length_b   1.000
_cell.length_c   1.000
_cell.angle_alpha   90.00
_cell.angle_beta   90.00
_cell.angle_gamma   90.00
#
_symmetry.space_group_name_H-M   'P 1'
#
loop_
_entity.id
_entity.type
_entity.pdbx_description
1 polymer ?
#
loop_
_entity_poly.entity_id
_entity_poly.type
_entity_poly.pdbx_seq_one_letter_code
_entity_poly.pdbx_strand_id
1 'polypeptide(L)'
;MQTERTFLEAAERGDRHTMIRCLSPPDPVNVNCTNILGRSAIQIAVDNENVEIVELLLHQPDVHIGDALLQAIREGEHFEPLFSRISRQSAPSRTSAIAATVKARSNRIG
;
A
#
# COMPACT_ATOMS: atom_id res chain seq x y z
N MET A 1 17.18 -9.94 4.52
CA MET A 1 17.04 -11.00 3.51
C MET A 1 15.97 -12.07 3.83
N GLN A 2 16.00 -12.78 4.98
CA GLN A 2 14.99 -13.82 5.26
C GLN A 2 13.68 -13.22 5.79
N THR A 3 13.77 -12.24 6.69
CA THR A 3 12.60 -11.51 7.23
C THR A 3 11.80 -10.76 6.16
N GLU A 4 12.47 -10.19 5.15
CA GLU A 4 11.81 -9.53 4.00
C GLU A 4 11.02 -10.51 3.15
N ARG A 5 11.56 -11.70 2.90
CA ARG A 5 10.81 -12.77 2.21
C ARG A 5 9.59 -13.18 3.01
N THR A 6 9.75 -13.43 4.31
CA THR A 6 8.63 -13.78 5.19
C THR A 6 7.58 -12.68 5.26
N PHE A 7 8.00 -11.41 5.27
CA PHE A 7 7.11 -10.26 5.27
C PHE A 7 6.28 -10.18 3.97
N LEU A 8 6.93 -10.34 2.81
CA LEU A 8 6.26 -10.32 1.52
C LEU A 8 5.32 -11.52 1.34
N GLU A 9 5.74 -12.72 1.76
CA GLU A 9 4.86 -13.90 1.76
C GLU A 9 3.65 -13.72 2.71
N ALA A 10 3.85 -13.07 3.85
CA ALA A 10 2.76 -12.77 4.77
C ALA A 10 1.77 -11.77 4.14
N ALA A 11 2.25 -10.77 3.40
CA ALA A 11 1.40 -9.86 2.62
C ALA A 11 0.63 -10.60 1.52
N GLU A 12 1.26 -11.53 0.79
CA GLU A 12 0.61 -12.37 -0.22
C GLU A 12 -0.49 -13.24 0.39
N ARG A 13 -0.26 -13.81 1.58
CA ARG A 13 -1.23 -14.69 2.28
C ARG A 13 -2.28 -13.93 3.08
N GLY A 14 -2.16 -12.62 3.25
CA GLY A 14 -3.02 -11.84 4.14
C GLY A 14 -2.74 -12.05 5.63
N ASP A 15 -1.57 -12.56 6.01
CA ASP A 15 -1.20 -12.82 7.41
C ASP A 15 -0.74 -11.54 8.12
N ARG A 16 -1.73 -10.81 8.64
CA ARG A 16 -1.54 -9.60 9.43
C ARG A 16 -0.62 -9.82 10.64
N HIS A 17 -0.75 -10.95 11.33
CA HIS A 17 -0.02 -11.18 12.58
C HIS A 17 1.49 -11.31 12.32
N THR A 18 1.86 -12.07 11.29
CA THR A 18 3.25 -12.21 10.88
C THR A 18 3.82 -10.88 10.39
N MET A 19 3.06 -10.09 9.64
CA MET A 19 3.51 -8.76 9.21
C MET A 19 3.80 -7.81 10.38
N ILE A 20 2.93 -7.76 11.39
CA ILE A 20 3.16 -6.95 12.60
C ILE A 20 4.42 -7.40 13.32
N ARG A 21 4.65 -8.71 13.43
CA ARG A 21 5.87 -9.24 14.04
C ARG A 21 7.11 -8.83 13.27
N CYS A 22 7.08 -8.84 11.94
CA CYS A 22 8.20 -8.40 11.11
C CYS A 22 8.45 -6.88 11.18
N LEU A 23 7.41 -6.08 11.41
CA LEU A 23 7.50 -4.63 11.55
C LEU A 23 7.80 -4.17 12.99
N SER A 24 7.79 -5.09 13.95
CA SER A 24 8.03 -4.78 15.36
C SER A 24 9.53 -4.76 15.70
N PRO A 25 9.96 -3.94 16.67
CA PRO A 25 11.34 -3.95 17.18
C PRO A 25 11.73 -5.33 17.76
N PRO A 26 13.03 -5.69 17.78
CA PRO A 26 14.21 -4.79 17.74
C PRO A 26 14.77 -4.45 16.36
N ASP A 27 14.48 -5.23 15.33
CA ASP A 27 15.01 -5.03 13.96
C ASP A 27 13.85 -5.09 12.95
N PRO A 28 13.14 -3.97 12.74
CA PRO A 28 11.98 -3.95 11.85
C PRO A 28 12.42 -4.13 10.39
N VAL A 29 11.65 -4.92 9.65
CA VAL A 29 11.85 -5.10 8.21
C VAL A 29 11.61 -3.80 7.46
N ASN A 30 12.34 -3.60 6.37
CA ASN A 30 12.01 -2.54 5.43
C ASN A 30 10.63 -2.79 4.81
N VAL A 31 9.65 -1.95 5.15
CA VAL A 31 8.26 -2.03 4.65
C VAL A 31 8.18 -1.91 3.12
N ASN A 32 9.18 -1.28 2.49
CA ASN A 32 9.28 -1.08 1.04
C ASN A 32 10.14 -2.13 0.35
N CYS A 33 10.49 -3.24 1.03
CA CYS A 33 11.21 -4.32 0.37
C CYS A 33 10.38 -4.89 -0.80
N THR A 34 11.08 -5.35 -1.83
CA THR A 34 10.45 -5.87 -3.04
C THR A 34 10.88 -7.32 -3.30
N ASN A 35 9.99 -8.11 -3.88
CA ASN A 35 10.34 -9.45 -4.36
C ASN A 35 11.19 -9.37 -5.65
N ILE A 36 11.55 -10.54 -6.20
CA ILE A 36 12.33 -10.65 -7.45
C ILE A 36 11.66 -10.01 -8.67
N LEU A 37 10.36 -9.73 -8.60
CA LEU A 37 9.58 -9.07 -9.64
C LEU A 37 9.48 -7.55 -9.42
N GLY A 38 10.14 -7.01 -8.39
CA GLY A 38 10.06 -5.59 -8.05
C GLY A 38 8.75 -5.19 -7.36
N ARG A 39 7.94 -6.15 -6.90
CA ARG A 39 6.67 -5.87 -6.22
C ARG A 39 6.88 -5.74 -4.72
N SER A 40 6.37 -4.65 -4.14
CA SER A 40 6.33 -4.37 -2.71
C SER A 40 5.13 -5.03 -2.03
N ALA A 41 5.16 -5.10 -0.69
CA ALA A 41 4.05 -5.64 0.10
C ALA A 41 2.72 -4.93 -0.14
N ILE A 42 2.74 -3.62 -0.39
CA ILE A 42 1.52 -2.84 -0.64
C ILE A 42 0.95 -3.10 -2.03
N GLN A 43 1.78 -3.30 -3.05
CA GLN A 43 1.33 -3.69 -4.39
C GLN A 43 0.69 -5.08 -4.35
N ILE A 44 1.34 -6.02 -3.69
CA ILE A 44 0.80 -7.37 -3.48
C ILE A 44 -0.56 -7.33 -2.77
N ALA A 45 -0.68 -6.52 -1.71
CA ALA A 45 -1.92 -6.41 -0.95
C ALA A 45 -3.05 -5.76 -1.78
N VAL A 46 -2.71 -4.80 -2.64
CA VAL A 46 -3.62 -4.17 -3.59
C VAL A 46 -4.07 -5.17 -4.67
N ASP A 47 -3.12 -5.88 -5.30
CA ASP A 47 -3.40 -6.88 -6.35
C ASP A 47 -4.30 -8.01 -5.80
N ASN A 48 -4.14 -8.37 -4.52
CA ASN A 48 -4.95 -9.38 -3.84
C ASN A 48 -6.26 -8.82 -3.24
N GLU A 49 -6.58 -7.55 -3.46
CA GLU A 49 -7.76 -6.86 -2.89
C GLU A 49 -7.86 -6.96 -1.35
N ASN A 50 -6.72 -7.12 -0.66
CA ASN A 50 -6.68 -7.30 0.78
C ASN A 50 -6.62 -5.96 1.51
N VAL A 51 -7.80 -5.37 1.71
CA VAL A 51 -7.99 -4.07 2.37
C VAL A 51 -7.36 -4.03 3.77
N GLU A 52 -7.42 -5.11 4.55
CA GLU A 52 -6.88 -5.15 5.91
C GLU A 52 -5.36 -4.98 5.92
N ILE A 53 -4.65 -5.66 5.01
CA ILE A 53 -3.21 -5.51 4.88
C ILE A 53 -2.84 -4.15 4.29
N VAL A 54 -3.60 -3.66 3.32
CA VAL A 54 -3.40 -2.32 2.77
C VAL A 54 -3.52 -1.28 3.88
N GLU A 55 -4.56 -1.35 4.72
CA GLU A 55 -4.71 -0.45 5.86
C GLU A 55 -3.54 -0.56 6.83
N LEU A 56 -3.10 -1.77 7.20
CA LEU A 56 -1.93 -1.95 8.07
C LEU A 56 -0.68 -1.25 7.52
N LEU A 57 -0.42 -1.43 6.22
CA LEU A 57 0.75 -0.87 5.56
C LEU A 57 0.67 0.65 5.49
N LEU A 58 -0.51 1.22 5.26
CA LEU A 58 -0.73 2.68 5.24
C LEU A 58 -0.52 3.35 6.59
N HIS A 59 -0.63 2.62 7.70
CA HIS A 59 -0.27 3.13 9.03
C HIS A 59 1.24 3.17 9.27
N GLN A 60 2.07 2.57 8.40
CA GLN A 60 3.52 2.64 8.54
C GLN A 60 4.04 4.00 8.04
N PRO A 61 4.89 4.69 8.80
CA PRO A 61 5.34 6.05 8.47
C PRO A 61 6.17 6.12 7.18
N ASP A 62 6.91 5.06 6.88
CA ASP A 62 7.89 5.03 5.79
C ASP A 62 7.38 4.34 4.52
N VAL A 63 6.11 3.95 4.45
CA VAL A 63 5.59 3.21 3.28
C VAL A 63 5.53 4.08 2.02
N HIS A 64 6.00 3.52 0.91
CA HIS A 64 5.99 4.13 -0.42
C HIS A 64 4.70 3.76 -1.15
N ILE A 65 3.67 4.59 -0.96
CA ILE A 65 2.34 4.39 -1.56
C ILE A 65 2.36 4.73 -3.07
N GLY A 66 3.29 5.57 -3.53
CA GLY A 66 3.29 6.15 -4.89
C GLY A 66 3.15 5.12 -6.01
N ASP A 67 4.00 4.09 -6.02
CA ASP A 67 4.01 3.09 -7.10
C ASP A 67 2.80 2.15 -7.02
N ALA A 68 2.37 1.81 -5.80
CA ALA A 68 1.17 1.00 -5.58
C ALA A 68 -0.11 1.74 -5.99
N LEU A 69 -0.17 3.04 -5.73
CA LEU A 69 -1.28 3.90 -6.12
C LEU A 69 -1.38 3.99 -7.66
N LEU A 70 -0.25 4.21 -8.33
CA LEU A 70 -0.19 4.23 -9.79
C LEU A 70 -0.65 2.90 -10.39
N GLN A 71 -0.30 1.76 -9.78
CA GLN A 71 -0.77 0.45 -10.22
C GLN A 71 -2.29 0.28 -9.97
N ALA A 72 -2.78 0.59 -8.78
CA ALA A 72 -4.22 0.52 -8.46
C ALA A 72 -5.07 1.38 -9.42
N ILE A 73 -4.57 2.56 -9.79
CA ILE A 73 -5.21 3.44 -10.77
C ILE A 73 -5.21 2.80 -12.16
N ARG A 74 -4.13 2.15 -12.56
CA ARG A 74 -4.04 1.46 -13.86
C ARG A 74 -5.00 0.26 -13.93
N GLU A 75 -5.23 -0.43 -12.82
CA GLU A 75 -6.03 -1.67 -12.80
C GLU A 75 -7.53 -1.45 -12.53
N GLY A 76 -7.93 -0.37 -11.84
CA GLY A 76 -9.32 0.12 -11.86
C GLY A 76 -10.02 0.25 -10.50
N GLU A 77 -11.02 1.15 -10.49
CA GLU A 77 -12.05 1.63 -9.53
C GLU A 77 -12.30 0.98 -8.14
N HIS A 78 -11.71 -0.15 -7.76
CA HIS A 78 -12.07 -0.87 -6.53
C HIS A 78 -11.53 -0.24 -5.22
N PHE A 79 -10.58 0.69 -5.31
CA PHE A 79 -9.95 1.31 -4.13
C PHE A 79 -10.42 2.74 -3.81
N GLU A 80 -11.42 3.28 -4.53
CA GLU A 80 -12.08 4.57 -4.25
C GLU A 80 -12.35 4.86 -2.76
N PRO A 81 -13.03 3.97 -2.00
CA PRO A 81 -13.28 4.21 -0.59
C PRO A 81 -11.98 4.29 0.24
N LEU A 82 -10.93 3.59 -0.17
CA LEU A 82 -9.63 3.58 0.48
C LEU A 82 -8.85 4.87 0.18
N PHE A 83 -8.90 5.38 -1.06
CA PHE A 83 -8.31 6.67 -1.45
C PHE A 83 -8.92 7.85 -0.68
N SER A 84 -10.24 7.80 -0.41
CA SER A 84 -10.91 8.81 0.40
C SER A 84 -10.39 8.84 1.85
N ARG A 85 -10.03 7.68 2.40
CA ARG A 85 -9.49 7.54 3.77
C ARG A 85 -8.04 8.00 3.85
N ILE A 86 -7.20 7.64 2.87
CA ILE A 86 -5.82 8.11 2.77
C ILE A 86 -5.79 9.64 2.67
N SER A 87 -6.66 10.23 1.84
CA SER A 87 -6.75 11.68 1.67
C SER A 87 -7.15 12.42 2.95
N ARG A 88 -7.86 11.75 3.88
CA ARG A 88 -8.24 12.31 5.19
C ARG A 88 -7.20 12.12 6.28
N GLN A 89 -6.39 11.05 6.21
CA GLN A 89 -5.40 10.72 7.24
C GLN A 89 -4.00 11.28 6.94
N SER A 90 -3.68 11.61 5.68
CA SER A 90 -2.37 12.13 5.31
C SER A 90 -2.32 13.67 5.34
N ALA A 91 -1.27 14.23 5.95
CA ALA A 91 -1.03 15.66 6.01
C ALA A 91 -1.02 16.29 4.60
N PRO A 92 -1.52 17.54 4.44
CA PRO A 92 -1.81 18.18 3.15
C PRO A 92 -0.63 18.25 2.16
N SER A 93 0.60 18.10 2.64
CA SER A 93 1.83 18.10 1.83
C SER A 93 2.04 16.83 0.99
N ARG A 94 1.45 15.70 1.37
CA ARG A 94 1.56 14.40 0.66
C ARG A 94 0.37 14.14 -0.27
N THR A 95 -0.68 14.95 -0.17
CA THR A 95 -2.00 14.75 -0.78
C THR A 95 -2.11 15.33 -2.20
N SER A 96 -1.20 16.21 -2.61
CA SER A 96 -1.32 16.96 -3.88
C SER A 96 -1.34 16.07 -5.12
N ALA A 97 -0.53 15.00 -5.15
CA ALA A 97 -0.52 14.05 -6.25
C ALA A 97 -1.74 13.10 -6.21
N ILE A 98 -2.15 12.68 -5.01
CA ILE A 98 -3.22 11.70 -4.80
C ILE A 98 -4.59 12.32 -5.12
N ALA A 99 -4.86 13.52 -4.61
CA ALA A 99 -6.09 14.26 -4.90
C ALA A 99 -6.17 14.70 -6.36
N ALA A 100 -5.06 15.11 -6.98
CA ALA A 100 -5.04 15.48 -8.40
C ALA A 100 -5.35 14.28 -9.30
N THR A 101 -4.83 13.09 -8.96
CA THR A 101 -5.00 11.90 -9.80
C THR A 101 -6.41 11.29 -9.69
N VAL A 102 -7.00 11.25 -8.49
CA VAL A 102 -8.42 10.88 -8.30
C VAL A 102 -9.34 11.89 -8.99
N LYS A 103 -9.08 13.19 -8.84
CA LYS A 103 -9.89 14.26 -9.44
C LYS A 103 -9.79 14.29 -10.98
N ALA A 104 -8.63 13.94 -11.55
CA ALA A 104 -8.45 13.84 -12.99
C ALA A 104 -9.28 12.73 -13.64
N ARG A 105 -9.61 11.66 -12.90
CA ARG A 105 -10.42 10.54 -13.41
C ARG A 105 -11.92 10.74 -13.23
N SER A 106 -12.35 11.35 -12.11
CA SER A 106 -13.74 11.79 -11.96
C SER A 106 -14.20 12.72 -13.09
N ASN A 107 -13.27 13.46 -13.72
CA ASN A 107 -13.53 14.34 -14.86
C ASN A 107 -13.40 13.69 -16.26
N ARG A 108 -13.12 12.38 -16.35
CA ARG A 108 -13.07 11.61 -17.62
C ARG A 108 -14.25 10.67 -17.83
N ILE A 109 -15.09 10.48 -16.81
CA ILE A 109 -16.30 9.65 -16.85
C ILE A 109 -17.59 10.48 -16.95
N GLY A 110 -17.48 11.78 -17.24
CA GLY A 110 -18.58 12.70 -17.54
C GLY A 110 -18.53 13.18 -18.98
#